data_AF-A0A967LF30-F1
#
_entry.id   AF-A0A967LF30-F1
#
_cell.length_a   1.000
_cell.length_b   1.000
_cell.length_c   1.000
_cell.angle_alpha   90.00
_cell.angle_beta   90.00
_cell.angle_gamma   90.00
#
_symmetry.space_group_name_H-M   'P 1'
#
loop_
_entity.id
_entity.type
_entity.pdbx_description
1 polymer ?
#
loop_
_entity_poly.entity_id
_entity_poly.type
_entity_poly.pdbx_seq_one_letter_code
_entity_poly.pdbx_strand_id
1 'polypeptide(L)'
;MTTGDPIYEQFFQRILGIHNGEAPRASGYGGIYRDIVAGGDAIDGPESAPELLRARMLDAGFTNDEFGKLSEAQNQLMHLSDLKKSP
;
A
#
# COMPACT_ATOMS: atom_id res chain seq x y z
N MET A 1 -4.07 -5.32 -23.29
CA MET A 1 -4.28 -6.43 -22.33
C MET A 1 -4.49 -5.78 -20.97
N THR A 2 -5.74 -5.67 -20.52
CA THR A 2 -6.02 -5.28 -19.12
C THR A 2 -6.28 -6.57 -18.38
N THR A 3 -5.38 -6.92 -17.47
CA THR A 3 -5.44 -8.06 -16.56
C THR A 3 -6.62 -7.82 -15.61
N GLY A 4 -7.85 -8.15 -16.03
CA GLY A 4 -9.06 -8.02 -15.22
C GLY A 4 -9.21 -9.12 -14.17
N ASP A 5 -8.10 -9.65 -13.66
CA ASP A 5 -8.11 -10.73 -12.67
C ASP A 5 -8.51 -10.15 -11.30
N PRO A 6 -9.61 -10.62 -10.68
CA PRO A 6 -10.07 -10.14 -9.37
C PRO A 6 -9.03 -10.23 -8.25
N ILE A 7 -8.00 -11.07 -8.42
CA ILE A 7 -6.91 -11.22 -7.47
C ILE A 7 -6.18 -9.88 -7.24
N TYR A 8 -6.01 -9.05 -8.29
CA TYR A 8 -5.33 -7.77 -8.18
C TYR A 8 -6.10 -6.74 -7.36
N GLU A 9 -7.43 -6.74 -7.45
CA GLU A 9 -8.29 -5.89 -6.63
C GLU A 9 -8.19 -6.27 -5.16
N GLN A 10 -8.23 -7.56 -4.85
CA GLN A 10 -8.07 -8.05 -3.48
C GLN A 10 -6.71 -7.66 -2.90
N PHE A 11 -5.63 -7.70 -3.68
CA PHE A 11 -4.32 -7.21 -3.23
C PHE A 11 -4.30 -5.73 -2.98
N PHE A 12 -4.87 -4.96 -3.89
CA PHE A 12 -4.95 -3.52 -3.73
C PHE A 12 -5.65 -3.16 -2.41
N GLN A 13 -6.81 -3.77 -2.15
CA GLN A 13 -7.56 -3.56 -0.90
C GLN A 13 -6.78 -4.02 0.33
N ARG A 14 -6.09 -5.17 0.28
CA ARG A 14 -5.26 -5.64 1.40
C ARG A 14 -4.10 -4.68 1.69
N ILE A 15 -3.44 -4.15 0.66
CA ILE A 15 -2.36 -3.15 0.84
C ILE A 15 -2.90 -1.89 1.49
N LEU A 16 -4.09 -1.42 1.09
CA LEU A 16 -4.73 -0.26 1.71
C LEU A 16 -5.02 -0.51 3.20
N GLY A 17 -5.63 -1.66 3.53
CA GLY A 17 -5.91 -2.01 4.92
C GLY A 17 -4.63 -2.07 5.77
N ILE A 18 -3.53 -2.56 5.20
CA ILE A 18 -2.23 -2.59 5.89
C ILE A 18 -1.70 -1.18 6.15
N HIS A 19 -1.80 -0.27 5.17
CA HIS A 19 -1.34 1.10 5.34
C HIS A 19 -2.18 1.89 6.35
N ASN A 20 -3.48 1.58 6.40
CA ASN A 20 -4.43 2.18 7.33
C ASN A 20 -4.37 1.56 8.74
N GLY A 21 -3.54 0.54 8.97
CA GLY A 21 -3.49 -0.17 10.25
C GLY A 21 -4.76 -0.99 10.56
N GLU A 22 -5.58 -1.27 9.56
CA GLU A 22 -6.78 -2.11 9.64
C GLU A 22 -6.43 -3.60 9.45
N ALA A 23 -5.28 -3.86 8.82
CA ALA A 23 -4.75 -5.19 8.57
C ALA A 23 -3.28 -5.27 8.99
N PRO A 24 -2.85 -6.42 9.50
CA PRO A 24 -1.45 -6.63 9.84
C PRO A 24 -0.60 -6.92 8.59
N ARG A 25 0.71 -6.63 8.68
CA ARG A 25 1.67 -7.14 7.69
C ARG A 25 1.98 -8.58 8.01
N ALA A 26 1.90 -9.43 6.98
CA ALA A 26 2.37 -10.79 7.06
C ALA A 26 3.89 -10.85 7.27
N SER A 27 4.38 -11.95 7.85
CA SER A 27 5.82 -12.22 7.89
C SER A 27 6.37 -12.30 6.47
N GLY A 28 7.54 -11.69 6.22
CA GLY A 28 8.13 -11.64 4.87
C GLY A 28 7.52 -10.60 3.93
N TYR A 29 6.72 -9.65 4.43
CA TYR A 29 6.20 -8.53 3.63
C TYR A 29 7.33 -7.69 3.02
N GLY A 30 7.69 -8.00 1.77
CA GLY A 30 8.87 -7.51 1.04
C GLY A 30 8.89 -7.99 -0.41
N GLY A 31 10.05 -7.95 -1.08
CA GLY A 31 10.18 -8.04 -2.55
C GLY A 31 9.46 -9.18 -3.28
N ILE A 32 9.21 -10.32 -2.63
CA ILE A 32 8.57 -11.51 -3.23
C ILE A 32 7.09 -11.66 -2.78
N TYR A 33 6.60 -10.82 -1.86
CA TYR A 33 5.24 -10.88 -1.33
C TYR A 33 4.18 -10.82 -2.44
N ARG A 34 4.34 -9.90 -3.40
CA ARG A 34 3.37 -9.73 -4.51
C ARG A 34 3.30 -10.96 -5.40
N ASP A 35 4.44 -11.61 -5.64
CA ASP A 35 4.53 -12.78 -6.51
C ASP A 35 3.91 -14.02 -5.85
N ILE A 36 4.09 -14.18 -4.54
CA ILE A 36 3.51 -15.28 -3.75
C ILE A 36 1.98 -15.14 -3.70
N VAL A 37 1.46 -13.98 -3.28
CA VAL A 37 0.00 -13.88 -3.15
C VAL A 37 -0.68 -13.86 -4.52
N ALA A 38 -0.10 -13.24 -5.56
CA ALA A 38 -0.64 -13.30 -6.92
C ALA A 38 -0.64 -14.71 -7.53
N GLY A 39 0.21 -15.62 -7.04
CA GLY A 39 0.14 -17.04 -7.34
C GLY A 39 -1.02 -17.78 -6.67
N GLY A 40 -1.78 -17.13 -5.78
CA GLY A 40 -2.84 -17.73 -4.99
C GLY A 40 -2.35 -18.42 -3.71
N ASP A 41 -1.06 -18.27 -3.37
CA ASP A 41 -0.48 -18.89 -2.19
C ASP A 41 -0.80 -18.10 -0.92
N ALA A 42 -1.17 -18.82 0.14
CA ALA A 42 -1.33 -18.24 1.47
C ALA A 42 0.04 -17.89 2.05
N ILE A 43 0.15 -16.73 2.69
CA ILE A 43 1.35 -16.39 3.47
C ILE A 43 1.13 -16.89 4.88
N ASP A 44 1.73 -18.04 5.17
CA ASP A 44 1.79 -18.60 6.52
C ASP A 44 2.94 -17.93 7.29
N GLY A 45 2.61 -17.18 8.33
CA GLY A 45 3.58 -16.60 9.24
C GLY A 45 2.91 -15.74 10.31
N PRO A 46 3.59 -15.50 11.45
CA PRO A 46 3.03 -14.64 12.49
C PRO A 46 2.75 -13.25 11.90
N GLU A 47 1.49 -12.84 11.97
CA GLU A 47 1.08 -11.50 11.60
C GLU A 47 1.58 -10.52 12.68
N SER A 48 2.19 -9.42 12.24
CA SER A 48 2.55 -8.31 13.13
C SER A 48 1.29 -7.64 13.69
N ALA A 49 1.39 -6.88 14.79
CA ALA A 49 0.26 -6.04 15.19
C ALA A 49 -0.07 -5.04 14.06
N PRO A 50 -1.35 -4.77 13.76
CA PRO A 50 -1.74 -3.73 12.82
C PRO A 50 -1.18 -2.38 13.26
N GLU A 51 -0.55 -1.67 12.34
CA GLU A 51 0.11 -0.39 12.63
C GLU A 51 -0.01 0.53 11.42
N LEU A 52 -0.36 1.80 11.68
CA LEU A 52 -0.42 2.82 10.64
C LEU A 52 0.95 2.96 9.94
N LEU A 53 0.94 3.05 8.61
CA LEU A 53 2.17 3.31 7.86
C LEU A 53 2.88 4.58 8.36
N ARG A 54 2.12 5.60 8.75
CA ARG A 54 2.66 6.85 9.30
C ARG A 54 3.45 6.62 10.60
N ALA A 55 2.97 5.75 11.49
CA ALA A 55 3.66 5.42 12.73
C ALA A 55 4.99 4.72 12.43
N ARG A 56 4.98 3.73 11.52
CA ARG A 56 6.19 3.05 11.05
C ARG A 56 7.22 3.98 10.42
N MET A 57 6.75 4.98 9.66
CA MET A 57 7.63 5.97 9.05
C MET A 57 8.27 6.86 10.12
N LEU A 58 7.53 7.27 11.15
CA LEU A 58 8.09 8.01 12.29
C LEU A 58 9.14 7.18 13.04
N ASP A 59 8.85 5.90 13.32
CA ASP A 59 9.79 4.98 13.96
C ASP A 59 11.06 4.74 13.12
N ALA A 60 10.93 4.80 11.80
CA ALA A 60 12.07 4.74 10.87
C ALA A 60 12.84 6.06 10.76
N GLY A 61 12.44 7.12 11.47
CA GLY A 61 13.14 8.41 11.51
C GLY A 61 12.69 9.42 10.46
N PHE A 62 11.55 9.21 9.80
CA PHE A 62 11.02 10.19 8.83
C PHE A 62 10.60 11.48 9.54
N THR A 63 10.96 12.60 8.92
CA THR A 63 10.64 13.94 9.38
C THR A 63 9.28 14.41 8.87
N ASN A 64 8.69 15.41 9.54
CA ASN A 64 7.46 16.05 9.07
C ASN A 64 7.58 16.65 7.67
N ASP A 65 8.76 17.14 7.30
CA ASP A 65 9.02 17.68 5.97
C ASP A 65 8.99 16.58 4.90
N GLU A 66 9.49 15.39 5.21
CA GLU A 66 9.40 14.22 4.32
C GLU A 66 7.97 13.71 4.18
N PHE A 67 7.15 13.77 5.24
CA PHE A 67 5.71 13.54 5.12
C PHE A 67 5.03 14.59 4.22
N GLY A 68 5.48 15.84 4.26
CA GLY A 68 5.01 16.92 3.39
C GLY A 68 5.15 16.56 1.91
N LYS A 69 6.27 15.92 1.52
CA LYS A 69 6.49 15.45 0.14
C LYS A 69 5.52 14.34 -0.28
N LEU A 70 5.14 13.47 0.66
CA LEU A 70 4.14 12.42 0.40
C LEU A 70 2.76 13.04 0.11
N SER A 71 2.37 14.05 0.89
CA SER A 71 1.14 14.81 0.67
C SER A 71 1.17 15.61 -0.64
N GLU A 72 2.31 16.21 -0.98
CA GLU A 72 2.49 16.90 -2.25
C GLU A 72 2.30 15.96 -3.45
N ALA A 73 2.94 14.78 -3.43
CA ALA A 73 2.81 13.78 -4.49
C ALA A 73 1.35 13.30 -4.65
N GLN A 74 0.63 13.11 -3.54
CA GLN A 74 -0.80 12.76 -3.59
C GLN A 74 -1.65 13.87 -4.23
N ASN A 75 -1.41 15.13 -3.86
CA ASN A 75 -2.11 16.27 -4.43
C ASN A 75 -1.83 16.42 -5.94
N GLN A 76 -0.58 16.25 -6.36
CA GLN A 76 -0.20 16.27 -7.78
C GLN A 76 -0.89 15.16 -8.57
N LEU A 77 -0.95 13.95 -8.02
CA LEU A 77 -1.63 12.82 -8.66
C LEU A 77 -3.15 13.07 -8.81
N MET A 78 -3.78 13.65 -7.78
CA MET A 78 -5.19 14.01 -7.83
C MET A 78 -5.45 15.08 -8.89
N HIS A 79 -4.64 16.14 -8.91
CA HIS A 79 -4.72 17.20 -9.91
C HIS A 79 -4.57 16.68 -11.35
N LEU A 80 -3.62 15.77 -11.59
CA LEU A 80 -3.44 15.12 -12.90
C LEU A 80 -4.63 14.23 -13.28
N SER A 81 -5.27 13.58 -12.31
CA SER A 81 -6.46 12.75 -12.52
C SER A 81 -7.67 13.61 -12.91
N ASP A 82 -7.79 14.80 -12.33
CA ASP A 82 -8.84 15.77 -12.66
C ASP A 82 -8.61 16.37 -14.05
N LEU A 83 -7.37 16.67 -14.42
CA LEU A 83 -7.01 17.16 -15.76
C LEU A 83 -7.37 16.16 -16.86
N LYS A 84 -7.18 14.86 -16.61
CA LYS A 84 -7.54 13.79 -17.55
C LYS A 84 -9.05 13.52 -17.66
N LYS A 85 -9.86 14.06 -16.74
CA LYS A 85 -11.33 13.94 -16.76
C LYS A 85 -12.02 15.15 -17.41
N SER A 86 -11.28 16.20 -17.78
CA SER A 86 -11.81 17.35 -18.50
C SER A 86 -11.96 17.00 -20.00
N PRO A 87 -13.08 17.34 -20.66
CA PRO A 87 -13.37 16.97 -22.05
C PRO A 87 -12.44 17.62 -23.08
#